data_AF-A0A495TIG8-F1
#
_entry.id   AF-A0A495TIG8-F1
#
_cell.length_a   1.000
_cell.length_b   1.000
_cell.length_c   1.000
_cell.angle_alpha   90.00
_cell.angle_beta   90.00
_cell.angle_gamma   90.00
#
_symmetry.space_group_name_H-M   'P 1'
#
loop_
_entity.id
_entity.type
_entity.pdbx_description
1 polymer ?
#
loop_
_entity_poly.entity_id
_entity_poly.type
_entity_poly.pdbx_seq_one_letter_code
_entity_poly.pdbx_strand_id
1 'polypeptide(L)'
;MTTRTFRIMVRGVFDGLTEEQRAELVAAAPEHDVLRAAFTREGHLSYDLSARTAFTFRFLDEGEAEEDILEATERAEQSAENWLTERGYGYKNLRSQAEDLSQAPLGKRQRRAATTIR
;
A
#
# COMPACT_ATOMS: atom_id res chain seq x y z
N MET A 1 13.69 -15.99 16.34
CA MET A 1 13.00 -15.89 15.04
C MET A 1 13.22 -14.48 14.54
N THR A 2 13.57 -14.31 13.27
CA THR A 2 13.88 -12.98 12.71
C THR A 2 12.63 -12.47 12.02
N THR A 3 12.03 -11.39 12.54
CA THR A 3 10.90 -10.73 11.89
C THR A 3 11.39 -10.01 10.64
N ARG A 4 10.76 -10.31 9.50
CA ARG A 4 10.88 -9.60 8.24
C ARG A 4 9.72 -8.63 8.10
N THR A 5 9.98 -7.45 7.55
CA THR A 5 8.95 -6.43 7.33
C THR A 5 8.81 -6.20 5.83
N PHE A 6 7.60 -6.38 5.33
CA PHE A 6 7.25 -6.23 3.94
C PHE A 6 6.49 -4.93 3.72
N ARG A 7 6.87 -4.21 2.66
CA ARG A 7 6.10 -3.08 2.13
C ARG A 7 5.45 -3.49 0.84
N ILE A 8 4.13 -3.43 0.79
CA ILE A 8 3.37 -3.79 -0.40
C ILE A 8 2.64 -2.56 -0.94
N MET A 9 2.76 -2.34 -2.23
CA MET A 9 2.04 -1.30 -2.96
C MET A 9 1.10 -1.96 -3.95
N VAL A 10 -0.20 -1.75 -3.78
CA VAL A 10 -1.23 -2.19 -4.73
C VAL A 10 -1.72 -0.97 -5.51
N ARG A 11 -1.56 -1.00 -6.83
CA ARG A 11 -1.87 0.11 -7.73
C ARG A 11 -2.94 -0.30 -8.70
N GLY A 12 -3.80 0.64 -9.04
CA GLY A 12 -4.84 0.43 -10.04
C GLY A 12 -5.39 1.74 -10.54
N VAL A 13 -6.44 1.64 -11.33
CA VAL A 13 -7.16 2.78 -11.89
C VAL A 13 -8.64 2.59 -11.60
N PHE A 14 -9.29 3.61 -11.04
CA PHE A 14 -10.74 3.64 -10.91
C PHE A 14 -11.39 3.58 -12.30
N ASP A 15 -12.45 2.79 -12.42
CA ASP A 15 -13.14 2.53 -13.68
C ASP A 15 -14.65 2.68 -13.50
N GLY A 16 -15.32 3.32 -14.46
CA GLY A 16 -16.78 3.44 -14.45
C GLY A 16 -17.39 4.20 -13.26
N LEU A 17 -16.64 5.12 -12.62
CA LEU A 17 -17.17 5.91 -11.50
C LEU A 17 -18.42 6.70 -11.90
N THR A 18 -19.49 6.59 -11.10
CA THR A 18 -20.64 7.49 -11.20
C THR A 18 -20.28 8.89 -10.70
N GLU A 19 -21.15 9.88 -10.95
CA GLU A 19 -20.92 11.23 -10.46
C GLU A 19 -20.93 11.30 -8.93
N GLU A 20 -21.81 10.53 -8.29
CA GLU A 20 -21.90 10.43 -6.83
C GLU A 20 -20.61 9.82 -6.25
N GLN A 21 -20.13 8.72 -6.82
CA GLN A 21 -18.89 8.07 -6.39
C GLN A 21 -17.67 8.98 -6.60
N ARG A 22 -17.65 9.74 -7.69
CA ARG A 22 -16.61 10.75 -7.93
C ARG A 22 -16.67 11.85 -6.88
N ALA A 23 -17.87 12.35 -6.56
CA ALA A 23 -18.04 13.40 -5.55
C ALA A 23 -17.60 12.93 -4.16
N GLU A 24 -17.91 11.69 -3.77
CA GLU A 24 -17.44 11.06 -2.54
C GLU A 24 -15.91 10.99 -2.47
N LEU A 25 -15.26 10.49 -3.52
CA LEU A 25 -13.80 10.42 -3.57
C LEU A 25 -13.16 11.82 -3.56
N VAL A 26 -13.77 12.81 -4.22
CA VAL A 26 -13.26 14.19 -4.15
C VAL A 26 -13.38 14.75 -2.73
N ALA A 27 -14.48 14.47 -2.03
CA ALA A 27 -14.67 14.89 -0.65
C ALA A 27 -13.67 14.21 0.32
N ALA A 28 -13.35 12.93 0.09
CA ALA A 28 -12.41 12.16 0.89
C ALA A 28 -10.93 12.39 0.50
N ALA A 29 -10.65 13.05 -0.63
CA ALA A 29 -9.29 13.29 -1.13
C ALA A 29 -8.30 13.90 -0.11
N PRO A 30 -8.70 14.82 0.81
CA PRO A 30 -7.79 15.35 1.84
C PRO A 30 -7.26 14.28 2.83
N GLU A 31 -8.01 13.20 3.02
CA GLU A 31 -7.60 12.05 3.84
C GLU A 31 -6.69 11.10 3.05
N HIS A 32 -6.84 11.07 1.72
CA HIS A 32 -6.10 10.23 0.79
C HIS A 32 -4.99 10.97 0.03
N ASP A 33 -4.47 12.04 0.63
CA ASP A 33 -3.41 12.85 0.03
C ASP A 33 -2.12 12.03 -0.13
N VAL A 34 -1.54 12.08 -1.34
CA VAL A 34 -0.26 11.44 -1.67
C VAL A 34 0.88 11.98 -0.78
N LEU A 35 0.81 13.23 -0.34
CA LEU A 35 1.80 13.83 0.57
C LEU A 35 1.77 13.22 1.98
N ARG A 36 0.65 12.60 2.37
CA ARG A 36 0.47 11.90 3.64
C ARG A 36 0.63 10.39 3.52
N ALA A 37 1.06 9.90 2.36
CA ALA A 37 1.17 8.48 2.11
C ALA A 37 2.10 7.75 3.09
N ALA A 38 1.53 6.86 3.91
CA ALA A 38 2.26 6.00 4.83
C ALA A 38 2.05 4.52 4.48
N PHE A 39 2.91 3.64 5.00
CA PHE A 39 2.66 2.20 4.98
C PHE A 39 2.06 1.81 6.35
N THR A 40 0.85 1.25 6.34
CA THR A 40 0.10 0.84 7.54
C THR A 40 -0.43 -0.58 7.37
N ARG A 41 -0.74 -1.29 8.45
CA ARG A 41 -1.25 -2.67 8.36
C ARG A 41 -2.65 -2.72 7.74
N GLU A 42 -3.46 -1.72 8.04
CA GLU A 42 -4.82 -1.54 7.52
C GLU A 42 -4.82 -1.10 6.04
N GLY A 43 -3.68 -0.63 5.54
CA GLY A 43 -3.55 -0.05 4.21
C GLY A 43 -3.85 1.44 4.19
N HIS A 44 -2.98 2.20 3.54
CA HIS A 44 -3.22 3.62 3.30
C HIS A 44 -3.45 3.89 1.82
N LEU A 45 -4.67 4.30 1.50
CA LEU A 45 -5.05 4.71 0.15
C LEU A 45 -4.57 6.13 -0.13
N SER A 46 -3.92 6.31 -1.28
CA SER A 46 -3.68 7.62 -1.86
C SER A 46 -4.12 7.68 -3.32
N TYR A 47 -4.71 8.79 -3.74
CA TYR A 47 -5.04 9.05 -5.13
C TYR A 47 -5.08 10.56 -5.41
N ASP A 48 -5.07 10.92 -6.68
CA ASP A 48 -5.30 12.29 -7.13
C ASP A 48 -6.21 12.28 -8.36
N LEU A 49 -7.52 12.39 -8.12
CA LEU A 49 -8.52 12.38 -9.18
C LEU A 49 -8.42 13.58 -10.13
N SER A 50 -7.75 14.67 -9.74
CA SER A 50 -7.57 15.85 -10.58
C SER A 50 -6.52 15.61 -11.67
N ALA A 51 -5.49 14.81 -11.37
CA ALA A 51 -4.43 14.46 -12.31
C ALA A 51 -4.70 13.15 -13.06
N ARG A 52 -5.21 12.12 -12.36
CA ARG A 52 -5.42 10.77 -12.92
C ARG A 52 -6.39 9.96 -12.07
N THR A 53 -7.19 9.11 -12.69
CA THR A 53 -8.03 8.15 -11.95
C THR A 53 -7.22 7.00 -11.32
N ALA A 54 -5.90 7.12 -11.19
CA ALA A 54 -5.05 6.10 -10.60
C ALA A 54 -4.98 6.22 -9.08
N PHE A 55 -4.98 5.08 -8.41
CA PHE A 55 -4.84 4.97 -6.97
C PHE A 55 -3.65 4.10 -6.58
N THR A 56 -3.24 4.22 -5.32
CA THR A 56 -2.22 3.35 -4.72
C THR A 56 -2.58 3.11 -3.26
N PHE A 57 -2.74 1.84 -2.90
CA PHE A 57 -2.76 1.40 -1.51
C PHE A 57 -1.33 1.03 -1.08
N ARG A 58 -1.00 1.35 0.18
CA ARG A 58 0.28 1.03 0.80
C ARG A 58 0.05 0.23 2.07
N PHE A 59 0.49 -1.02 2.06
CA PHE A 59 0.32 -1.96 3.16
C PHE A 59 1.67 -2.31 3.79
N LEU A 60 1.67 -2.41 5.11
CA LEU A 60 2.76 -2.97 5.90
C LEU A 60 2.34 -4.35 6.38
N ASP A 61 3.18 -5.36 6.13
CA ASP A 61 2.97 -6.70 6.67
C ASP A 61 4.30 -7.27 7.20
N GLU A 62 4.23 -8.37 7.94
CA GLU A 62 5.37 -9.03 8.56
C GLU A 62 5.35 -10.53 8.31
N GLY A 63 6.53 -11.15 8.30
CA GLY A 63 6.70 -12.59 8.17
C GLY A 63 7.98 -13.07 8.84
N GLU A 64 8.18 -14.37 8.85
CA GLU A 64 9.37 -15.01 9.38
C GLU A 64 10.25 -15.57 8.26
N ALA A 65 9.63 -16.01 7.16
CA ALA A 65 10.25 -16.62 6.01
C ALA A 65 10.31 -15.64 4.82
N GLU A 66 11.12 -15.92 3.80
CA GLU A 66 11.22 -15.04 2.63
C GLU A 66 9.98 -15.18 1.75
N GLU A 67 9.48 -16.42 1.65
CA GLU A 67 8.27 -16.81 0.94
C GLU A 67 7.00 -16.13 1.47
N ASP A 68 6.99 -15.69 2.74
CA ASP A 68 5.86 -15.00 3.36
C ASP A 68 5.52 -13.67 2.65
N ILE A 69 6.46 -13.10 1.88
CA ILE A 69 6.21 -11.90 1.07
C ILE A 69 5.11 -12.14 0.01
N LEU A 70 4.97 -13.36 -0.49
CA LEU A 70 3.94 -13.72 -1.47
C LEU A 70 2.56 -13.72 -0.81
N GLU A 71 2.43 -14.38 0.34
CA GLU A 71 1.17 -14.38 1.10
C GLU A 71 0.79 -12.98 1.58
N ALA A 72 1.76 -12.18 2.04
CA ALA A 72 1.55 -10.79 2.40
C ALA A 72 1.06 -9.95 1.21
N THR A 73 1.56 -10.24 0.01
CA THR A 73 1.11 -9.58 -1.21
C THR A 73 -0.33 -9.93 -1.56
N GLU A 74 -0.69 -11.21 -1.48
CA GLU A 74 -2.07 -11.68 -1.71
C GLU A 74 -3.06 -11.07 -0.71
N ARG A 75 -2.70 -11.01 0.58
CA ARG A 75 -3.52 -10.35 1.61
C ARG A 75 -3.72 -8.86 1.33
N ALA A 76 -2.68 -8.17 0.88
CA ALA A 76 -2.75 -6.76 0.52
C ALA A 76 -3.63 -6.53 -0.72
N GLU A 77 -3.52 -7.37 -1.74
CA GLU A 77 -4.41 -7.31 -2.91
C GLU A 77 -5.87 -7.52 -2.51
N GLN A 78 -6.16 -8.60 -1.78
CA GLN A 78 -7.52 -8.90 -1.32
C GLN A 78 -8.10 -7.75 -0.47
N SER A 79 -7.28 -7.13 0.39
CA SER A 79 -7.72 -6.00 1.21
C SER A 79 -8.06 -4.77 0.36
N ALA A 80 -7.28 -4.49 -0.68
CA ALA A 80 -7.57 -3.41 -1.63
C ALA A 80 -8.84 -3.69 -2.43
N GLU A 81 -9.02 -4.91 -2.91
CA GLU A 81 -10.23 -5.32 -3.65
C GLU A 81 -11.48 -5.23 -2.77
N ASN A 82 -11.41 -5.69 -1.53
CA ASN A 82 -12.52 -5.59 -0.58
C ASN A 82 -12.89 -4.12 -0.34
N TRP A 83 -11.91 -3.25 -0.10
CA TRP A 83 -12.17 -1.82 0.14
C TRP A 83 -12.91 -1.17 -1.04
N LEU A 84 -12.50 -1.49 -2.27
CA LEU A 84 -13.10 -0.96 -3.51
C LEU A 84 -14.51 -1.52 -3.73
N THR A 85 -14.67 -2.85 -3.62
CA THR A 85 -15.93 -3.55 -3.90
C THR A 85 -17.01 -3.26 -2.85
N GLU A 86 -16.66 -3.16 -1.57
CA GLU A 86 -17.59 -2.77 -0.49
C GLU A 86 -18.19 -1.37 -0.73
N ARG A 87 -17.45 -0.49 -1.39
CA ARG A 87 -17.87 0.87 -1.76
C ARG A 87 -18.45 0.96 -3.18
N GLY A 88 -18.50 -0.16 -3.89
CA GLY A 88 -19.00 -0.24 -5.27
C GLY A 88 -18.12 0.45 -6.31
N TYR A 89 -16.86 0.74 -5.99
CA TYR A 89 -15.94 1.37 -6.93
C TYR A 89 -15.41 0.34 -7.94
N GLY A 90 -15.66 0.58 -9.22
CA GLY A 90 -15.03 -0.17 -10.29
C GLY A 90 -13.53 0.12 -10.36
N TYR A 91 -12.73 -0.88 -10.73
CA TYR A 91 -11.29 -0.76 -10.89
C TYR A 91 -10.75 -1.64 -12.01
N LYS A 92 -9.60 -1.27 -12.57
CA LYS A 92 -8.88 -2.04 -13.58
C LYS A 92 -7.37 -1.90 -13.43
N ASN A 93 -6.64 -2.78 -14.12
CA ASN A 93 -5.18 -2.81 -14.17
C ASN A 93 -4.54 -2.90 -12.78
N LEU A 94 -5.10 -3.74 -11.90
CA LEU A 94 -4.55 -3.96 -10.57
C LEU A 94 -3.16 -4.60 -10.69
N ARG A 95 -2.18 -4.04 -9.98
CA ARG A 95 -0.80 -4.54 -9.92
C ARG A 95 -0.24 -4.35 -8.52
N SER A 96 0.33 -5.39 -7.95
CA SER A 96 1.08 -5.33 -6.71
C SER A 96 2.59 -5.24 -6.94
N GLN A 97 3.27 -4.67 -5.96
CA GLN A 97 4.72 -4.68 -5.84
C GLN A 97 5.06 -4.78 -4.36
N ALA A 98 5.84 -5.78 -3.97
CA ALA A 98 6.31 -5.97 -2.61
C ALA A 98 7.83 -5.77 -2.49
N GLU A 99 8.27 -5.28 -1.34
CA GLU A 99 9.66 -5.07 -0.97
C GLU A 99 9.90 -5.62 0.45
N ASP A 100 10.89 -6.51 0.60
CA ASP A 100 11.37 -6.96 1.91
C ASP A 100 12.44 -6.00 2.44
N LEU A 101 12.13 -5.31 3.54
CA LEU A 101 13.06 -4.37 4.18
C LEU A 101 14.24 -5.06 4.87
N SER A 102 14.15 -6.37 5.12
CA SER A 102 15.29 -7.17 5.60
C SER A 102 16.39 -7.30 4.55
N GLN A 103 16.02 -7.24 3.26
CA GLN A 103 16.94 -7.32 2.12
C GLN A 103 17.39 -5.93 1.63
N ALA A 104 16.73 -4.85 2.10
CA ALA A 104 17.13 -3.50 1.72
C ALA A 104 18.55 -3.20 2.24
N PRO A 105 19.48 -2.74 1.37
CA PRO A 105 20.84 -2.43 1.81
C PRO A 105 20.78 -1.37 2.90
N LEU A 106 21.16 -1.73 4.13
CA LEU A 106 21.14 -0.87 5.30
C LEU A 106 21.68 0.52 4.94
N GLY A 107 20.78 1.51 4.86
CA GLY A 107 21.17 2.88 4.60
C GLY A 107 22.18 3.35 5.64
N LYS A 108 23.11 4.24 5.26
CA LYS A 108 24.25 4.71 6.08
C LYS A 108 23.88 5.14 7.51
N ARG A 109 22.62 5.49 7.79
CA ARG A 109 22.09 5.84 9.11
C ARG A 109 21.79 4.63 10.01
N GLN A 110 21.34 3.49 9.50
CA GLN A 110 21.07 2.30 10.34
C GLN A 110 22.36 1.57 10.77
N ARG A 111 23.45 1.67 9.99
CA ARG A 111 24.76 1.10 10.38
C ARG A 111 25.30 1.65 11.71
N ARG A 112 24.93 2.88 12.11
CA ARG A 112 25.40 3.47 13.38
C ARG A 112 24.66 2.96 14.61
N ALA A 113 23.41 2.53 14.48
CA ALA A 113 22.64 1.96 15.59
C ALA A 113 23.08 0.52 15.91
N ALA A 114 23.41 -0.28 14.89
CA ALA A 114 23.83 -1.67 15.05
C ALA A 114 25.25 -1.85 15.66
N THR A 115 26.02 -0.77 15.85
CA THR A 115 27.38 -0.83 16.42
C THR A 115 27.41 -0.60 17.95
N THR A 116 26.30 -0.21 18.58
CA THR A 116 26.31 0.21 20.00
C THR A 116 25.90 -0.88 21.00
N ILE A 117 25.51 -2.07 20.56
CA ILE A 117 25.25 -3.18 21.50
C ILE A 117 26.41 -4.17 21.35
N ARG A 118 27.44 -3.99 22.20
CA ARG A 118 28.47 -4.98 22.48
C ARG A 118 28.40 -5.34 23.96
#